data_AF-A0AAE1JGD2-F1
#
_entry.id   AF-A0AAE1JGD2-F1
#
_cell.length_a   1.000
_cell.length_b   1.000
_cell.length_c   1.000
_cell.angle_alpha   90.00
_cell.angle_beta   90.00
_cell.angle_gamma   90.00
#
_symmetry.space_group_name_H-M   'P 1'
#
loop_
_entity.id
_entity.type
_entity.pdbx_description
1 polymer ?
#
loop_
_entity_poly.entity_id
_entity_poly.type
_entity_poly.pdbx_seq_one_letter_code
_entity_poly.pdbx_strand_id
1 'polypeptide(L)'
;MSRFVASVVTPAPAILVRDCGFSNKKITIKLDDTNFLLWKQQVYFMVKQHRVYSLLDDTVTLPPETIRGDDGSTIPNPAFEEHESLDSALASWLLASIASNILPDLVGLTSAAQIWAKLNQLFSNKSDVKILSDEGLFVFSLGVHNQK
;
A
#
# COMPACT_ATOMS: atom_id res chain seq x y z
N MET A 1 53.12 -33.77 -6.89
CA MET A 1 52.90 -32.31 -7.03
C MET A 1 51.66 -32.12 -7.88
N SER A 2 50.47 -32.00 -7.27
CA SER A 2 49.21 -31.83 -8.03
C SER A 2 48.64 -30.44 -7.74
N ARG A 3 48.35 -29.71 -8.82
CA ARG A 3 47.98 -28.29 -8.84
C ARG A 3 46.52 -28.14 -8.43
N PHE A 4 46.26 -27.37 -7.37
CA PHE A 4 44.91 -26.96 -6.99
C PHE A 4 44.45 -25.86 -7.95
N VAL A 5 43.46 -26.15 -8.79
CA VAL A 5 42.74 -25.13 -9.55
C VAL A 5 41.75 -24.46 -8.59
N ALA A 6 42.02 -23.22 -8.20
CA ALA A 6 41.04 -22.42 -7.47
C ALA A 6 39.93 -22.05 -8.45
N SER A 7 38.80 -22.74 -8.37
CA SER A 7 37.59 -22.36 -9.08
C SER A 7 37.13 -21.02 -8.52
N VAL A 8 37.28 -19.95 -9.31
CA VAL A 8 36.68 -18.65 -9.01
C VAL A 8 35.17 -18.85 -9.16
N VAL A 9 34.51 -19.12 -8.03
CA VAL A 9 33.06 -18.97 -7.91
C VAL A 9 32.78 -17.49 -8.06
N THR A 10 32.41 -17.08 -9.27
CA THR A 10 31.82 -15.77 -9.51
C THR A 10 30.44 -15.79 -8.86
N PRO A 11 30.14 -14.95 -7.85
CA PRO A 11 28.77 -14.84 -7.38
C PRO A 11 27.94 -14.24 -8.53
N ALA A 12 26.88 -14.96 -8.93
CA ALA A 12 25.84 -14.41 -9.80
C ALA A 12 25.40 -13.03 -9.25
N PRO A 13 25.01 -12.06 -10.09
CA PRO A 13 24.54 -10.77 -9.61
C PRO A 13 23.34 -11.04 -8.70
N ALA A 14 23.57 -10.94 -7.38
CA ALA A 14 22.50 -10.96 -6.42
C ALA A 14 21.64 -9.75 -6.75
N ILE A 15 20.46 -10.01 -7.31
CA ILE A 15 19.39 -9.03 -7.39
C ILE A 15 19.22 -8.56 -5.95
N LEU A 16 19.75 -7.37 -5.65
CA LEU A 16 19.54 -6.74 -4.36
C LEU A 16 18.08 -6.34 -4.36
N VAL A 17 17.19 -7.30 -4.04
CA VAL A 17 15.80 -7.05 -3.70
C VAL A 17 15.87 -5.97 -2.64
N ARG A 18 15.51 -4.75 -3.01
CA ARG A 18 15.52 -3.63 -2.08
C ARG A 18 14.56 -4.03 -0.97
N ASP A 19 15.10 -4.24 0.23
CA ASP A 19 14.26 -4.31 1.42
C ASP A 19 13.61 -2.94 1.53
N CYS A 20 12.32 -2.89 1.22
CA CYS A 20 11.62 -1.62 1.14
C CYS A 20 11.37 -1.02 2.54
N GLY A 21 11.78 -1.70 3.62
CA GLY A 21 11.80 -1.16 4.97
C GLY A 21 10.42 -0.90 5.58
N PHE A 22 9.32 -1.19 4.88
CA PHE A 22 7.96 -0.98 5.40
C PHE A 22 7.75 -1.75 6.72
N SER A 23 8.28 -2.96 6.80
CA SER A 23 8.19 -3.83 7.99
C SER A 23 8.94 -3.27 9.21
N ASN A 24 9.98 -2.46 9.01
CA ASN A 24 10.74 -1.88 10.13
C ASN A 24 10.02 -0.67 10.77
N LYS A 25 9.04 -0.09 10.08
CA LYS A 25 8.28 1.06 10.54
C LYS A 25 6.91 0.63 11.04
N LYS A 26 6.78 0.53 12.36
CA LYS A 26 5.52 0.20 13.01
C LYS A 26 4.53 1.35 12.82
N ILE A 27 3.52 1.16 11.98
CA ILE A 27 2.25 1.86 12.15
C ILE A 27 1.74 1.46 13.54
N THR A 28 1.64 2.43 14.45
CA THR A 28 1.18 2.18 15.83
C THR A 28 -0.34 1.97 15.90
N ILE A 29 -1.07 2.38 14.86
CA ILE A 29 -2.53 2.41 14.83
C ILE A 29 -3.03 1.47 13.74
N LYS A 30 -3.63 0.33 14.12
CA LYS A 30 -4.33 -0.52 13.14
C LYS A 30 -5.56 0.20 12.63
N LEU A 31 -5.81 0.12 11.32
CA LEU A 31 -7.04 0.63 10.72
C LEU A 31 -8.24 -0.07 11.33
N ASP A 32 -9.19 0.72 11.82
CA ASP A 32 -10.48 0.28 12.32
C ASP A 32 -11.58 1.22 11.79
N ASP A 33 -12.84 0.93 12.09
CA ASP A 33 -14.01 1.59 11.54
C ASP A 33 -14.10 3.11 11.84
N THR A 34 -13.31 3.59 12.80
CA THR A 34 -13.38 4.96 13.33
C THR A 34 -12.17 5.84 13.01
N ASN A 35 -11.06 5.26 12.56
CA ASN A 35 -9.77 5.96 12.49
C ASN A 35 -9.20 6.07 11.07
N PHE A 36 -10.01 5.80 10.04
CA PHE A 36 -9.57 5.75 8.65
C PHE A 36 -8.79 6.97 8.19
N LEU A 37 -9.24 8.20 8.49
CA LEU A 37 -8.53 9.41 8.06
C LEU A 37 -7.13 9.52 8.66
N LEU A 38 -6.98 9.17 9.94
CA LEU A 38 -5.69 9.20 10.64
C LEU A 38 -4.76 8.10 10.12
N TRP A 39 -5.27 6.88 9.96
CA TRP A 39 -4.52 5.78 9.37
C TRP A 39 -4.08 6.10 7.94
N LYS A 40 -4.99 6.64 7.11
CA LYS A 40 -4.71 7.03 5.73
C LYS A 40 -3.59 8.08 5.64
N GLN A 41 -3.59 9.05 6.56
CA GLN A 41 -2.53 10.05 6.67
C GLN A 41 -1.18 9.41 7.03
N GLN A 42 -1.15 8.44 7.95
CA GLN A 42 0.09 7.72 8.29
C GLN A 42 0.62 6.92 7.10
N VAL A 43 -0.26 6.20 6.39
CA VAL A 43 0.10 5.48 5.17
C VAL A 43 0.66 6.43 4.13
N TYR A 44 0.02 7.58 3.90
CA TYR A 44 0.48 8.59 2.95
C TYR A 44 1.91 9.06 3.24
N PHE A 45 2.23 9.42 4.49
CA PHE A 45 3.59 9.85 4.84
C PHE A 45 4.63 8.74 4.68
N MET A 46 4.24 7.51 5.01
CA MET A 46 5.07 6.33 4.83
C MET A 46 5.42 6.09 3.36
N VAL A 47 4.43 5.99 2.48
CA VAL A 47 4.70 5.76 1.04
C VAL A 47 5.43 6.93 0.40
N LYS A 48 5.18 8.16 0.86
CA LYS A 48 5.89 9.36 0.40
C LYS A 48 7.36 9.32 0.78
N GLN A 49 7.70 8.86 1.99
CA GLN A 49 9.08 8.72 2.41
C GLN A 49 9.85 7.71 1.56
N HIS A 50 9.20 6.61 1.18
CA HIS A 50 9.79 5.56 0.35
C HIS A 50 9.71 5.85 -1.15
N ARG A 51 9.13 6.99 -1.57
CA ARG A 51 8.92 7.40 -2.97
C ARG A 51 8.16 6.35 -3.81
N VAL A 52 7.31 5.55 -3.18
CA VAL A 52 6.51 4.50 -3.81
C VAL A 52 5.02 4.86 -3.89
N TYR A 53 4.67 6.14 -3.75
CA TYR A 53 3.27 6.58 -3.82
C TYR A 53 2.59 6.15 -5.12
N SER A 54 3.36 6.04 -6.21
CA SER A 54 2.94 5.51 -7.51
C SER A 54 2.34 4.09 -7.43
N LEU A 55 2.72 3.26 -6.46
CA LEU A 55 2.17 1.92 -6.30
C LEU A 55 0.75 1.90 -5.69
N LEU A 56 0.28 3.03 -5.15
CA LEU A 56 -1.10 3.19 -4.70
C LEU A 56 -2.01 3.74 -5.79
N ASP A 57 -1.45 4.08 -6.94
CA ASP A 57 -2.14 4.70 -8.07
C ASP A 57 -2.23 3.69 -9.22
N ASP A 58 -3.44 3.21 -9.51
CA ASP A 58 -3.71 2.28 -10.61
C ASP A 58 -3.43 2.88 -12.00
N THR A 59 -3.08 4.17 -12.10
CA THR A 59 -2.75 4.84 -13.38
C THR A 59 -1.29 4.67 -13.81
N VAL A 60 -0.44 4.11 -12.96
CA VAL A 60 0.99 3.95 -13.25
C VAL A 60 1.21 2.83 -14.25
N THR A 61 1.95 3.14 -15.32
CA THR A 61 2.28 2.17 -16.36
C THR A 61 3.24 1.12 -15.83
N LEU A 62 2.78 -0.12 -15.77
CA LEU A 62 3.58 -1.27 -15.37
C LEU A 62 4.76 -1.46 -16.35
N PRO A 63 5.99 -1.68 -15.88
CA PRO A 63 7.09 -2.01 -16.76
C PRO A 63 6.78 -3.31 -17.54
N PRO A 64 7.26 -3.47 -18.78
CA PRO A 64 7.10 -4.74 -19.50
C PRO A 64 7.77 -5.88 -18.75
N GLU A 65 7.16 -7.07 -18.70
CA GLU A 65 7.74 -8.26 -18.04
C GLU A 65 9.10 -8.67 -18.61
N THR A 66 9.29 -8.44 -19.90
CA THR A 66 10.51 -8.82 -20.62
C THR A 66 11.03 -7.67 -21.48
N ILE A 67 12.35 -7.57 -21.59
CA ILE A 67 13.06 -6.66 -22.49
C ILE A 67 13.91 -7.47 -23.47
N ARG A 68 14.34 -6.82 -24.56
CA ARG A 68 15.27 -7.42 -25.51
C ARG A 68 16.71 -7.22 -25.03
N GLY A 69 17.45 -8.31 -24.88
CA GLY A 69 18.87 -8.29 -24.55
C GLY A 69 19.72 -7.81 -25.72
N ASP A 70 20.98 -7.47 -25.44
CA ASP A 70 21.95 -6.97 -26.43
C ASP A 70 22.25 -8.00 -27.54
N ASP A 71 22.06 -9.28 -27.24
CA ASP A 71 22.18 -10.41 -28.18
C ASP A 71 20.89 -10.66 -29.00
N GLY A 72 19.86 -9.83 -28.80
CA GLY A 72 18.57 -9.95 -29.44
C GLY A 72 17.62 -10.96 -28.78
N SER A 73 18.03 -11.63 -27.70
CA SER A 73 17.19 -12.55 -26.92
C SER A 73 16.13 -11.81 -26.08
N THR A 74 15.09 -12.52 -25.65
CA THR A 74 14.09 -11.99 -24.70
C THR A 74 14.53 -12.34 -23.28
N ILE A 75 14.79 -11.33 -22.45
CA ILE A 75 15.22 -11.49 -21.06
C ILE A 75 14.19 -10.88 -20.10
N PRO A 76 14.05 -11.38 -18.85
CA PRO A 76 13.23 -10.75 -17.82
C PRO A 76 13.65 -9.29 -17.59
N ASN A 77 12.67 -8.42 -17.33
CA ASN A 77 12.93 -7.03 -17.02
C ASN A 77 13.16 -6.83 -15.52
N PRO A 78 14.37 -6.45 -15.07
CA PRO A 78 14.63 -6.21 -13.66
C PRO A 78 13.74 -5.10 -13.06
N ALA A 79 13.28 -4.14 -13.88
CA ALA A 79 12.38 -3.09 -13.43
C ALA A 79 10.96 -3.61 -13.14
N PHE A 80 10.51 -4.62 -13.87
CA PHE A 80 9.24 -5.30 -13.59
C PHE A 80 9.35 -6.09 -12.28
N GLU A 81 10.42 -6.87 -12.12
CA GLU A 81 10.66 -7.61 -10.87
C GLU A 81 10.79 -6.69 -9.65
N GLU A 82 11.46 -5.55 -9.79
CA GLU A 82 11.53 -4.54 -8.73
C GLU A 82 10.13 -3.98 -8.42
N HIS A 83 9.34 -3.64 -9.44
CA HIS A 83 7.97 -3.15 -9.25
C HIS A 83 7.10 -4.16 -8.48
N GLU A 84 7.07 -5.42 -8.95
CA GLU A 84 6.29 -6.50 -8.32
C GLU A 84 6.71 -6.74 -6.88
N SER A 85 8.03 -6.73 -6.62
CA SER A 85 8.56 -6.89 -5.26
C SER A 85 8.13 -5.75 -4.35
N LEU A 86 8.13 -4.51 -4.84
CA LEU A 86 7.73 -3.34 -4.06
C LEU A 86 6.22 -3.33 -3.80
N ASP A 87 5.42 -3.67 -4.81
CA ASP A 87 3.96 -3.74 -4.70
C ASP A 87 3.56 -4.83 -3.70
N SER A 88 4.12 -6.03 -3.82
CA SER A 88 3.88 -7.14 -2.89
C SER A 88 4.26 -6.78 -1.45
N ALA A 89 5.39 -6.10 -1.25
CA ALA A 89 5.84 -5.66 0.06
C ALA A 89 4.88 -4.61 0.66
N LEU A 90 4.42 -3.65 -0.15
CA LEU A 90 3.47 -2.63 0.26
C LEU A 90 2.09 -3.23 0.58
N ALA A 91 1.61 -4.14 -0.25
CA ALA A 91 0.35 -4.87 -0.05
C ALA A 91 0.35 -5.65 1.26
N SER A 92 1.41 -6.44 1.50
CA SER A 92 1.59 -7.21 2.75
C SER A 92 1.62 -6.29 3.98
N TRP A 93 2.33 -5.17 3.90
CA TRP A 93 2.38 -4.20 4.98
C TRP A 93 1.04 -3.49 5.22
N LEU A 94 0.32 -3.13 4.16
CA LEU A 94 -1.04 -2.56 4.28
C LEU A 94 -1.95 -3.53 5.02
N LEU A 95 -2.00 -4.80 4.61
CA LEU A 95 -2.80 -5.83 5.27
C LEU A 95 -2.41 -6.00 6.76
N ALA A 96 -1.12 -5.99 7.08
CA ALA A 96 -0.64 -6.08 8.46
C ALA A 96 -1.06 -4.87 9.33
N SER A 97 -1.29 -3.71 8.70
CA SER A 97 -1.73 -2.48 9.37
C SER A 97 -3.25 -2.38 9.55
N ILE A 98 -4.03 -3.39 9.14
CA ILE A 98 -5.49 -3.38 9.16
C ILE A 98 -6.02 -4.28 10.29
N ALA A 99 -7.11 -3.88 10.94
CA ALA A 99 -7.77 -4.71 11.94
C ALA A 99 -8.53 -5.89 11.30
N SER A 100 -8.67 -6.97 12.06
CA SER A 100 -9.19 -8.25 11.56
C SER A 100 -10.65 -8.20 11.11
N ASN A 101 -11.43 -7.22 11.55
CA ASN A 101 -12.82 -6.99 11.11
C ASN A 101 -12.92 -6.51 9.67
N ILE A 102 -11.88 -5.85 9.13
CA ILE A 102 -11.89 -5.27 7.77
C ILE A 102 -11.20 -6.21 6.77
N LEU A 103 -10.28 -7.06 7.22
CA LEU A 103 -9.54 -8.01 6.36
C LEU A 103 -10.43 -8.89 5.46
N PRO A 104 -11.62 -9.39 5.88
CA PRO A 104 -12.49 -10.17 5.02
C PRO A 104 -12.92 -9.46 3.73
N ASP A 105 -13.05 -8.12 3.76
CA ASP A 105 -13.44 -7.32 2.59
C ASP A 105 -12.29 -7.13 1.57
N LEU A 106 -11.08 -7.55 1.93
CA LEU A 106 -9.85 -7.39 1.14
C LEU A 106 -9.34 -8.73 0.56
N VAL A 107 -10.04 -9.83 0.82
CA VAL A 107 -9.65 -11.16 0.32
C VAL A 107 -9.70 -11.18 -1.20
N GLY A 108 -8.63 -11.68 -1.81
CA GLY A 108 -8.50 -11.80 -3.26
C GLY A 108 -7.94 -10.56 -3.97
N LEU A 109 -7.68 -9.47 -3.24
CA LEU A 109 -6.92 -8.33 -3.76
C LEU A 109 -5.43 -8.66 -3.68
N THR A 110 -4.73 -8.51 -4.80
CA THR A 110 -3.33 -8.95 -4.95
C THR A 110 -2.34 -7.80 -5.04
N SER A 111 -2.79 -6.57 -5.33
CA SER A 111 -1.93 -5.40 -5.41
C SER A 111 -2.21 -4.34 -4.37
N ALA A 112 -1.20 -3.52 -4.06
CA ALA A 112 -1.34 -2.44 -3.09
C ALA A 112 -2.37 -1.40 -3.53
N ALA A 113 -2.41 -1.09 -4.83
CA ALA A 113 -3.37 -0.17 -5.42
C ALA A 113 -4.82 -0.67 -5.26
N GLN A 114 -5.09 -1.96 -5.52
CA GLN A 114 -6.42 -2.55 -5.31
C GLN A 114 -6.87 -2.45 -3.86
N ILE A 115 -5.99 -2.82 -2.91
CA ILE A 115 -6.27 -2.72 -1.48
C ILE A 115 -6.57 -1.27 -1.10
N TRP A 116 -5.75 -0.33 -1.57
CA TRP A 116 -5.93 1.10 -1.31
C TRP A 116 -7.26 1.63 -1.86
N ALA A 117 -7.58 1.33 -3.12
CA ALA A 117 -8.83 1.74 -3.76
C ALA A 117 -10.05 1.19 -3.00
N LYS A 118 -10.01 -0.09 -2.62
CA LYS A 118 -11.10 -0.73 -1.86
C LYS A 118 -11.31 -0.08 -0.50
N LEU A 119 -10.24 0.19 0.23
CA LEU A 119 -10.32 0.87 1.52
C LEU A 119 -10.90 2.28 1.39
N ASN A 120 -10.47 3.04 0.39
CA ASN A 120 -11.07 4.35 0.11
C ASN A 120 -12.57 4.22 -0.16
N GLN A 121 -13.00 3.25 -0.97
CA GLN A 121 -14.42 3.02 -1.26
C GLN A 121 -15.23 2.65 0.00
N LEU A 122 -14.73 1.73 0.84
CA LEU A 122 -15.41 1.29 2.06
C LEU A 122 -15.64 2.43 3.05
N PHE A 123 -14.68 3.36 3.13
CA PHE A 123 -14.71 4.44 4.10
C PHE A 123 -15.24 5.77 3.58
N SER A 124 -15.25 6.00 2.26
CA SER A 124 -15.93 7.16 1.64
C SER A 124 -17.41 7.22 2.05
N ASN A 125 -18.09 6.07 2.10
CA ASN A 125 -19.51 6.00 2.47
C ASN A 125 -19.75 6.19 3.98
N LYS A 126 -18.78 5.83 4.83
CA LYS A 126 -18.90 5.91 6.30
C LYS A 126 -18.70 7.34 6.82
N SER A 127 -17.87 8.14 6.15
CA SER A 127 -17.65 9.55 6.52
C SER A 127 -18.87 10.45 6.27
N ASP A 128 -19.67 10.18 5.22
CA ASP A 128 -20.89 10.97 4.96
C ASP A 128 -21.99 10.68 6.00
N VAL A 129 -22.14 9.43 6.44
CA VAL A 129 -23.17 9.06 7.43
C VAL A 129 -22.82 9.58 8.83
N LYS A 130 -21.54 9.62 9.20
CA LYS A 130 -21.15 10.07 10.54
C LYS A 130 -21.29 11.57 10.76
N ILE A 131 -21.16 12.39 9.70
CA ILE A 131 -21.44 13.83 9.76
C ILE A 131 -22.95 14.10 9.83
N LEU A 132 -23.77 13.26 9.20
CA LEU A 132 -25.24 13.42 9.19
C LEU A 132 -25.95 12.85 10.44
N SER A 133 -25.25 12.10 11.29
CA SER A 133 -25.84 11.47 12.48
C SER A 133 -25.65 12.28 13.78
N ASP A 134 -24.70 13.21 13.83
CA ASP A 134 -24.41 14.01 15.03
C ASP A 134 -25.04 15.42 14.98
N GLU A 135 -25.37 15.92 13.78
CA GLU A 135 -26.01 17.24 13.56
C GLU A 135 -27.55 17.22 13.69
N GLY A 136 -28.16 16.05 13.92
CA GLY A 136 -29.63 15.88 13.96
C GLY A 136 -30.30 16.19 15.30
N LEU A 137 -29.54 16.39 16.38
CA LEU A 137 -30.08 16.56 17.74
C LEU A 137 -29.81 17.94 18.37
N PHE A 138 -28.98 18.78 17.76
CA PHE A 138 -28.64 20.09 18.34
C PHE A 138 -29.58 21.23 17.92
N VAL A 139 -30.34 21.08 16.83
CA VAL A 139 -31.07 22.21 16.24
C VAL A 139 -32.51 22.37 16.79
N PHE A 140 -33.07 21.40 17.52
CA PHE A 140 -34.48 21.46 17.96
C PHE A 140 -34.74 22.01 19.37
N SER A 141 -33.72 22.38 20.16
CA SER A 141 -33.93 22.80 21.56
C SER A 141 -33.80 24.30 21.85
N LEU A 142 -33.43 25.15 20.88
CA LEU A 142 -33.33 26.60 21.13
C LEU A 142 -34.01 27.42 20.04
N GLY A 143 -35.33 27.57 20.15
CA GLY A 143 -36.07 28.43 19.21
C GLY A 143 -37.55 28.63 19.48
N VAL A 144 -38.07 28.38 20.69
CA VAL A 144 -39.43 28.81 21.08
C VAL A 144 -39.35 29.85 22.19
N HIS A 145 -39.03 31.09 21.84
CA HIS A 145 -39.65 32.28 22.43
C HIS A 145 -39.14 33.55 21.72
N ASN A 146 -39.98 34.17 20.90
CA ASN A 146 -39.86 35.61 20.63
C ASN A 146 -41.27 36.20 20.65
N GLN A 147 -41.65 36.68 21.84
CA GLN A 147 -42.77 37.59 22.07
C GLN A 147 -42.17 38.87 22.64
N LYS A 148 -42.10 39.91 21.82
CA LYS A 148 -42.47 41.27 22.21
C LYS A 148 -42.77 42.13 21.00
#